data_AF-A0A5B8UQ25-F1
#
_entry.id   AF-A0A5B8UQ25-F1
#
_cell.length_a   1.000
_cell.length_b   1.000
_cell.length_c   1.000
_cell.angle_alpha   90.00
_cell.angle_beta   90.00
_cell.angle_gamma   90.00
#
_symmetry.space_group_name_H-M   'P 1'
#
loop_
_entity.id
_entity.type
_entity.pdbx_description
1 polymer ?
#
loop_
_entity_poly.entity_id
_entity_poly.type
_entity_poly.pdbx_seq_one_letter_code
_entity_poly.pdbx_strand_id
1 'polypeptide(L)'
;MKQGKSRGFKTWFEKAASAITRAVGSSMAFLLAFLVIVVWAVTGPIFHYSDTWQLVINTGTTIVTFLMVFLIQQSQNKDSLAIQLKLNELIAAEERASNRLIVVEDLTQDELEVLKKFYVRLSQLAREDNDLHSSHSVDEAQDVDRYKRSFRQKRQQDVPE
;
A
#
# COMPACT_ATOMS: atom_id res chain seq x y z
N MET A 1 -18.94 -28.46 -2.59
CA MET A 1 -19.60 -27.17 -2.95
C MET A 1 -19.80 -26.31 -1.69
N LYS A 2 -18.85 -25.46 -1.30
CA LYS A 2 -19.00 -24.52 -0.15
C LYS A 2 -18.41 -23.11 -0.39
N GLN A 3 -18.06 -22.76 -1.64
CA GLN A 3 -17.41 -21.48 -1.96
C GLN A 3 -18.39 -20.34 -2.36
N GLY A 4 -19.71 -20.61 -2.47
CA GLY A 4 -20.69 -19.61 -2.91
C GLY A 4 -21.14 -18.60 -1.83
N LYS A 5 -21.20 -19.00 -0.56
CA LYS A 5 -21.70 -18.12 0.53
C LYS A 5 -20.68 -17.05 0.96
N SER A 6 -19.37 -17.32 0.94
CA SER A 6 -18.37 -16.36 1.43
C SER A 6 -18.13 -15.19 0.46
N ARG A 7 -18.28 -15.41 -0.86
CA ARG A 7 -18.19 -14.35 -1.87
C ARG A 7 -19.32 -13.31 -1.73
N GLY A 8 -20.55 -13.76 -1.44
CA GLY A 8 -21.68 -12.86 -1.22
C GLY A 8 -21.50 -11.97 0.01
N PHE A 9 -21.06 -12.54 1.14
CA PHE A 9 -20.84 -11.76 2.36
C PHE A 9 -19.67 -10.77 2.23
N LYS A 10 -18.53 -11.18 1.66
CA LYS A 10 -17.39 -10.28 1.43
C LYS A 10 -17.77 -9.09 0.55
N THR A 11 -18.44 -9.34 -0.57
CA THR A 11 -18.83 -8.28 -1.50
C THR A 11 -19.89 -7.34 -0.92
N TRP A 12 -20.84 -7.84 -0.12
CA TRP A 12 -21.78 -6.99 0.61
C TRP A 12 -21.07 -6.14 1.67
N PHE A 13 -20.18 -6.75 2.46
CA PHE A 13 -19.41 -6.05 3.49
C PHE A 13 -18.54 -4.96 2.87
N GLU A 14 -17.85 -5.24 1.76
CA GLU A 14 -17.04 -4.25 1.04
C GLU A 14 -17.87 -3.07 0.54
N LYS A 15 -19.07 -3.33 -0.01
CA LYS A 15 -19.98 -2.27 -0.48
C LYS A 15 -20.52 -1.45 0.69
N ALA A 16 -20.95 -2.10 1.76
CA ALA A 16 -21.44 -1.45 2.98
C ALA A 16 -20.34 -0.60 3.62
N ALA A 17 -19.14 -1.15 3.78
CA ALA A 17 -17.98 -0.45 4.32
C ALA A 17 -17.63 0.78 3.48
N SER A 18 -17.56 0.64 2.16
CA SER A 18 -17.26 1.77 1.28
C SER A 18 -18.34 2.86 1.34
N ALA A 19 -19.61 2.48 1.40
CA ALA A 19 -20.72 3.42 1.53
C ALA A 19 -20.69 4.16 2.88
N ILE A 20 -20.46 3.44 3.98
CA ILE A 20 -20.38 4.01 5.33
C ILE A 20 -19.17 4.95 5.43
N THR A 21 -17.99 4.53 4.97
CA THR A 21 -16.78 5.36 5.00
C THR A 21 -16.97 6.66 4.20
N ARG A 22 -17.60 6.60 3.02
CA ARG A 22 -17.93 7.80 2.24
C ARG A 22 -18.94 8.70 2.94
N ALA A 23 -19.97 8.12 3.56
CA ALA A 23 -20.99 8.86 4.28
C ALA A 23 -20.38 9.57 5.50
N VAL A 24 -19.64 8.84 6.35
CA VAL A 24 -19.02 9.35 7.57
C VAL A 24 -17.93 10.39 7.28
N GLY A 25 -17.20 10.26 6.17
CA GLY A 25 -16.18 11.24 5.75
C GLY A 25 -16.74 12.54 5.17
N SER A 26 -18.06 12.68 5.00
CA SER A 26 -18.67 13.88 4.41
C SER A 26 -18.87 15.01 5.44
N SER A 27 -18.81 16.26 4.98
CA SER A 27 -19.05 17.45 5.84
C SER A 27 -20.44 17.44 6.49
N MET A 28 -21.44 16.84 5.83
CA MET A 28 -22.80 16.69 6.38
C MET A 28 -22.85 15.67 7.52
N ALA A 29 -22.12 14.56 7.44
CA ALA A 29 -22.05 13.60 8.54
C ALA A 29 -21.39 14.19 9.79
N PHE A 30 -20.34 15.01 9.61
CA PHE A 30 -19.74 15.74 10.71
C PHE A 30 -20.74 16.68 11.40
N LEU A 31 -21.50 17.46 10.61
CA LEU A 31 -22.51 18.37 11.15
C LEU A 31 -23.60 17.61 11.92
N LEU A 32 -24.08 16.49 11.38
CA LEU A 32 -25.07 15.63 12.06
C LEU A 32 -24.51 15.04 13.36
N ALA A 33 -23.28 14.53 13.36
CA ALA A 33 -22.63 13.99 14.56
C ALA A 33 -22.47 15.08 15.63
N PHE A 34 -22.07 16.30 15.22
CA PHE A 34 -21.98 17.43 16.12
C PHE A 34 -23.35 17.80 16.73
N LEU A 35 -24.41 17.86 15.91
CA LEU A 35 -25.77 18.11 16.39
C LEU A 35 -26.24 17.04 17.39
N VAL A 36 -25.92 15.77 17.16
CA VAL A 36 -26.23 14.68 18.09
C VAL A 36 -25.56 14.91 19.45
N ILE A 37 -24.29 15.34 19.46
CA ILE A 37 -23.57 15.67 20.71
C ILE A 37 -24.20 16.87 21.41
N VAL A 38 -24.58 17.92 20.66
CA VAL A 38 -25.26 19.09 21.22
C VAL A 38 -26.61 18.73 21.84
N VAL A 39 -27.44 17.96 21.11
CA VAL A 39 -28.74 17.48 21.63
C VAL A 39 -28.53 16.67 22.90
N TRP A 40 -27.60 15.71 22.89
CA TRP A 40 -27.25 14.92 24.07
C TRP A 40 -26.86 15.81 25.26
N ALA A 41 -26.00 16.80 25.05
CA ALA A 41 -25.55 17.72 26.10
C ALA A 41 -26.71 18.55 26.68
N VAL A 42 -27.61 19.04 25.82
CA VAL A 42 -28.79 19.85 26.22
C VAL A 42 -29.85 19.01 26.92
N THR A 43 -30.00 17.74 26.57
CA THR A 43 -30.89 16.81 27.29
C THR A 43 -30.32 16.31 28.61
N GLY A 44 -29.00 16.43 28.84
CA GLY A 44 -28.32 16.00 30.07
C GLY A 44 -28.90 16.54 31.38
N PRO A 45 -29.23 17.84 31.52
CA PRO A 45 -29.85 18.41 32.72
C PRO A 45 -31.22 17.79 33.05
N ILE A 46 -32.00 17.37 32.05
CA ILE A 46 -33.30 16.70 32.26
C ILE A 46 -33.10 15.35 32.94
N PHE A 47 -32.01 14.65 32.62
CA PHE A 47 -31.64 13.35 33.19
C PHE A 47 -30.65 13.47 34.35
N HIS A 48 -30.45 14.68 34.89
CA HIS A 48 -29.50 14.98 35.97
C HIS A 48 -28.07 14.47 35.72
N TYR A 49 -27.66 14.32 34.46
CA TYR A 49 -26.40 13.68 34.08
C TYR A 49 -26.17 12.32 34.77
N SER A 50 -27.22 11.52 34.92
CA SER A 50 -27.17 10.21 35.60
C SER A 50 -26.11 9.26 35.01
N ASP A 51 -25.70 8.28 35.81
CA ASP A 51 -24.75 7.25 35.35
C ASP A 51 -25.26 6.49 34.12
N THR A 52 -26.57 6.23 34.04
CA THR A 52 -27.17 5.59 32.85
C THR A 52 -27.09 6.50 31.62
N TRP A 53 -27.29 7.80 31.79
CA TRP A 53 -27.21 8.79 30.73
C TRP A 53 -25.79 8.88 30.11
N GLN A 54 -24.78 8.87 30.96
CA GLN A 54 -23.37 8.86 30.54
C GLN A 54 -22.97 7.49 29.97
N LEU A 55 -23.44 6.40 30.56
CA LEU A 55 -23.16 5.04 30.12
C LEU A 55 -23.63 4.81 28.68
N VAL A 56 -24.82 5.32 28.30
CA VAL A 56 -25.36 5.16 26.95
C VAL A 56 -24.44 5.78 25.90
N ILE A 57 -23.96 7.01 26.09
CA ILE A 57 -23.09 7.65 25.09
C ILE A 57 -21.69 7.02 25.06
N ASN A 58 -21.13 6.68 26.22
CA ASN A 58 -19.80 6.07 26.29
C ASN A 58 -19.81 4.67 25.66
N THR A 59 -20.82 3.86 25.97
CA THR A 59 -20.98 2.52 25.40
C THR A 59 -21.26 2.59 23.90
N GLY A 60 -22.17 3.49 23.48
CA GLY A 60 -22.48 3.68 22.06
C GLY A 60 -21.27 4.11 21.24
N THR A 61 -20.53 5.11 21.72
CA THR A 61 -19.33 5.62 21.04
C THR A 61 -18.24 4.54 20.98
N THR A 62 -18.08 3.74 22.03
CA THR A 62 -17.09 2.64 22.04
C THR A 62 -17.42 1.59 20.99
N ILE A 63 -18.68 1.15 20.88
CA ILE A 63 -19.12 0.19 19.86
C ILE A 63 -18.90 0.77 18.46
N VAL A 64 -19.33 2.02 18.22
CA VAL A 64 -19.15 2.67 16.92
C VAL A 64 -17.68 2.79 16.56
N THR A 65 -16.84 3.21 17.52
CA THR A 65 -15.39 3.34 17.31
C THR A 65 -14.76 2.00 16.98
N PHE A 66 -15.12 0.93 17.71
CA PHE A 66 -14.63 -0.42 17.45
C PHE A 66 -15.00 -0.89 16.04
N LEU A 67 -16.25 -0.69 15.62
CA LEU A 67 -16.68 -0.98 14.25
C LEU A 67 -15.94 -0.12 13.22
N MET A 68 -15.74 1.17 13.52
CA MET A 68 -15.07 2.12 12.64
C MET A 68 -13.61 1.74 12.39
N VAL A 69 -12.90 1.17 13.38
CA VAL A 69 -11.53 0.65 13.17
C VAL A 69 -11.50 -0.39 12.04
N PHE A 70 -12.42 -1.36 12.03
CA PHE A 70 -12.49 -2.36 10.96
C PHE A 70 -12.88 -1.75 9.60
N LEU A 71 -13.82 -0.79 9.60
CA LEU A 71 -14.23 -0.10 8.37
C LEU A 71 -13.08 0.71 7.76
N ILE A 72 -12.33 1.43 8.60
CA ILE A 72 -11.15 2.19 8.21
C ILE A 72 -10.08 1.23 7.70
N GLN A 73 -9.77 0.15 8.43
CA GLN A 73 -8.78 -0.85 8.00
C GLN A 73 -9.15 -1.47 6.64
N GLN A 74 -10.42 -1.79 6.41
CA GLN A 74 -10.87 -2.33 5.12
C GLN A 74 -10.69 -1.32 3.98
N SER A 75 -11.02 -0.03 4.21
CA SER A 75 -10.83 1.02 3.21
C SER A 75 -9.34 1.26 2.94
N GLN A 76 -8.55 1.41 4.00
CA GLN A 76 -7.11 1.65 3.93
C GLN A 76 -6.39 0.49 3.26
N ASN A 77 -6.75 -0.76 3.55
CA ASN A 77 -6.12 -1.93 2.91
C ASN A 77 -6.31 -1.92 1.39
N LYS A 78 -7.50 -1.55 0.91
CA LYS A 78 -7.78 -1.43 -0.53
C LYS A 78 -7.03 -0.27 -1.17
N ASP A 79 -6.99 0.88 -0.50
CA ASP A 79 -6.30 2.08 -1.02
C ASP A 79 -4.78 1.87 -1.07
N SER A 80 -4.19 1.23 -0.05
CA SER A 80 -2.77 0.85 -0.03
C SER A 80 -2.38 -0.04 -1.20
N LEU A 81 -3.17 -1.09 -1.48
CA LEU A 81 -2.93 -1.97 -2.63
C LEU A 81 -3.02 -1.21 -3.96
N ALA A 82 -3.97 -0.30 -4.10
CA ALA A 82 -4.09 0.51 -5.31
C ALA A 82 -2.88 1.44 -5.52
N ILE A 83 -2.32 1.99 -4.44
CA ILE A 83 -1.08 2.78 -4.49
C ILE A 83 0.09 1.89 -4.93
N GLN A 84 0.25 0.72 -4.33
CA GLN A 84 1.29 -0.25 -4.69
C GLN A 84 1.23 -0.61 -6.18
N LEU A 85 0.05 -0.97 -6.70
CA LEU A 85 -0.12 -1.29 -8.12
C LEU A 85 0.23 -0.12 -9.05
N LYS A 86 -0.18 1.11 -8.70
CA LYS A 86 0.17 2.30 -9.48
C LYS A 86 1.68 2.58 -9.48
N LEU A 87 2.35 2.37 -8.35
CA LEU A 87 3.80 2.51 -8.26
C LEU A 87 4.53 1.41 -9.03
N ASN A 88 4.04 0.17 -8.96
CA ASN A 88 4.59 -0.95 -9.73
C ASN A 88 4.48 -0.68 -11.23
N GLU A 89 3.36 -0.14 -11.72
CA GLU A 89 3.22 0.29 -13.12
C GLU A 89 4.23 1.40 -13.50
N LEU A 90 4.41 2.40 -12.63
CA LEU A 90 5.37 3.49 -12.86
C LEU A 90 6.83 2.98 -12.89
N ILE A 91 7.18 2.05 -12.00
CA ILE A 91 8.50 1.41 -11.97
C ILE A 91 8.70 0.55 -13.21
N ALA A 92 7.69 -0.23 -13.61
CA ALA A 92 7.76 -1.07 -14.80
C ALA A 92 7.86 -0.27 -16.11
N ALA A 93 7.30 0.95 -16.14
CA ALA A 93 7.37 1.85 -17.30
C ALA A 93 8.71 2.59 -17.42
N GLU A 94 9.53 2.61 -16.37
CA GLU A 94 10.82 3.30 -16.34
C GLU A 94 11.95 2.33 -16.70
N GLU A 95 12.54 2.46 -17.89
CA GLU A 95 13.64 1.61 -18.40
C GLU A 95 14.85 1.59 -17.45
N ARG A 96 15.08 2.67 -16.70
CA ARG A 96 16.20 2.78 -15.75
C ARG A 96 15.85 2.33 -14.35
N ALA A 97 14.60 1.93 -14.08
CA ALA A 97 14.22 1.41 -12.79
C ALA A 97 14.46 -0.10 -12.75
N SER A 98 14.95 -0.60 -11.62
CA SER A 98 15.15 -2.03 -11.46
C SER A 98 13.82 -2.71 -11.20
N ASN A 99 13.38 -3.53 -12.16
CA ASN A 99 12.19 -4.38 -12.05
C ASN A 99 12.19 -5.29 -10.81
N ARG A 100 13.32 -5.47 -10.13
CA ARG A 100 13.42 -6.24 -8.89
C ARG A 100 12.84 -5.51 -7.66
N LEU A 101 12.45 -4.25 -7.79
CA LEU A 101 11.69 -3.49 -6.77
C LEU A 101 10.17 -3.56 -6.98
N ILE A 102 9.72 -4.15 -8.09
CA ILE A 102 8.29 -4.38 -8.35
C ILE A 102 7.80 -5.44 -7.37
N VAL A 103 6.66 -5.17 -6.70
CA VAL A 103 6.01 -6.09 -5.75
C VAL A 103 6.92 -6.44 -4.55
N VAL A 104 7.75 -5.47 -4.12
CA VAL A 104 8.65 -5.62 -2.98
C VAL A 104 7.89 -5.86 -1.66
N GLU A 105 6.64 -5.41 -1.57
CA GLU A 105 5.74 -5.54 -0.43
C GLU A 105 5.36 -6.98 -0.09
N ASP A 106 5.41 -7.90 -1.07
CA ASP A 106 5.02 -9.30 -0.89
C ASP A 106 6.22 -10.19 -0.53
N LEU A 107 7.44 -9.62 -0.50
CA LEU A 107 8.64 -10.35 -0.12
C LEU A 107 8.60 -10.72 1.37
N THR A 108 9.09 -11.92 1.68
CA THR A 108 9.35 -12.31 3.06
C THR A 108 10.46 -11.45 3.66
N GLN A 109 10.54 -11.43 4.99
CA GLN A 109 11.57 -10.66 5.69
C GLN A 109 12.99 -11.05 5.26
N ASP A 110 13.25 -12.34 5.08
CA ASP A 110 14.55 -12.86 4.67
C ASP A 110 14.89 -12.43 3.23
N GLU A 111 13.93 -12.50 2.31
CA GLU A 111 14.10 -12.03 0.92
C GLU A 111 14.33 -10.52 0.85
N LEU A 112 13.59 -9.75 1.66
CA LEU A 112 13.75 -8.30 1.75
C LEU A 112 15.14 -7.92 2.30
N GLU A 113 15.66 -8.68 3.26
CA GLU A 113 17.01 -8.47 3.80
C GLU A 113 18.09 -8.76 2.74
N VAL A 114 17.94 -9.82 1.95
CA VAL A 114 18.83 -10.11 0.82
C VAL A 114 18.80 -9.01 -0.23
N LEU A 115 17.60 -8.56 -0.62
CA LEU A 115 17.42 -7.48 -1.58
C LEU A 115 18.05 -6.17 -1.09
N LYS A 116 17.84 -5.84 0.19
CA LYS A 116 18.47 -4.68 0.86
C LYS A 116 19.99 -4.78 0.84
N LYS A 117 20.57 -5.94 1.21
CA LYS A 117 22.03 -6.16 1.20
C LYS A 117 22.61 -5.96 -0.21
N PHE A 118 21.92 -6.43 -1.24
CA PHE A 118 22.35 -6.19 -2.63
C PHE A 118 22.42 -4.69 -2.94
N TYR A 119 21.36 -3.91 -2.66
CA TYR A 119 21.33 -2.48 -3.00
C TYR A 119 22.30 -1.65 -2.16
N VAL A 120 22.49 -2.01 -0.88
CA VAL A 120 23.52 -1.38 -0.04
C VAL A 120 24.89 -1.59 -0.67
N ARG A 121 25.23 -2.83 -1.07
CA ARG A 121 26.50 -3.14 -1.73
C ARG A 121 26.62 -2.42 -3.08
N LEU A 122 25.55 -2.36 -3.87
CA LEU A 122 25.53 -1.61 -5.14
C LEU A 122 25.82 -0.12 -4.92
N SER A 123 25.19 0.49 -3.90
CA SER A 123 25.41 1.91 -3.57
C SER A 123 26.82 2.19 -3.05
N GLN A 124 27.44 1.23 -2.36
CA GLN A 124 28.83 1.33 -1.92
C GLN A 124 29.79 1.27 -3.09
N LEU A 125 29.61 0.31 -4.00
CA LEU A 125 30.39 0.22 -5.23
C LEU A 125 30.26 1.49 -6.08
N ALA A 126 29.04 2.00 -6.27
CA ALA A 126 28.80 3.25 -7.01
C ALA A 126 29.34 4.52 -6.30
N ARG A 127 29.65 4.44 -4.99
CA ARG A 127 30.32 5.53 -4.25
C ARG A 127 31.84 5.44 -4.34
N GLU A 128 32.37 4.22 -4.44
CA GLU A 128 33.80 3.94 -4.56
C GLU A 128 34.30 4.14 -6.00
N ASP A 129 33.47 3.81 -6.99
CA ASP A 129 33.66 4.25 -8.37
C ASP A 129 33.29 5.74 -8.47
N ASN A 130 34.30 6.60 -8.64
CA ASN A 130 34.13 8.02 -8.96
C ASN A 130 33.72 8.23 -10.44
N ASP A 131 32.99 7.27 -11.00
CA ASP A 131 32.53 7.28 -12.38
C ASP A 131 31.04 7.66 -12.40
N LEU A 132 30.79 8.92 -12.75
CA LEU A 132 29.48 9.56 -12.75
C LEU A 132 28.49 8.94 -13.77
N HIS A 133 28.94 7.97 -14.58
CA HIS A 133 28.23 7.45 -15.75
C HIS A 133 27.78 5.98 -15.66
N SER A 134 28.05 5.26 -14.57
CA SER A 134 27.52 3.90 -14.38
C SER A 134 26.26 3.94 -13.54
N SER A 135 25.11 4.09 -14.19
CA SER A 135 23.84 3.72 -13.54
C SER A 135 23.87 2.19 -13.35
N HIS A 136 23.08 1.66 -12.42
CA HIS A 136 22.97 0.21 -12.27
C HIS A 136 21.51 -0.16 -12.03
N SER A 137 20.74 -0.16 -13.13
CA SER A 137 19.50 -0.94 -13.27
C SER A 137 19.78 -2.29 -13.95
N VAL A 138 18.85 -3.25 -13.86
CA VAL A 138 18.99 -4.57 -14.53
C VAL A 138 19.02 -4.46 -16.06
N ASP A 139 18.54 -3.35 -16.64
CA ASP A 139 18.76 -3.04 -18.06
C ASP A 139 20.25 -2.79 -18.38
N GLU A 140 21.02 -2.26 -17.43
CA GLU A 140 22.48 -2.08 -17.60
C GLU A 140 23.26 -3.40 -17.58
N ALA A 141 22.77 -4.42 -16.86
CA ALA A 141 23.38 -5.75 -16.92
C ALA A 141 23.04 -6.49 -18.23
N GLN A 142 21.88 -6.22 -18.83
CA GLN A 142 21.47 -6.84 -20.09
C GLN A 142 22.18 -6.23 -21.31
N ASP A 143 22.50 -4.93 -21.31
CA ASP A 143 23.34 -4.32 -22.36
C ASP A 143 24.82 -4.71 -22.26
N VAL A 144 25.33 -4.96 -21.06
CA VAL A 144 26.69 -5.51 -20.87
C VAL A 144 26.81 -6.95 -21.38
N ASP A 145 25.79 -7.80 -21.20
CA ASP A 145 25.78 -9.17 -21.76
C ASP A 145 25.53 -9.17 -23.29
N ARG A 146 24.69 -8.26 -23.82
CA ARG A 146 24.53 -8.05 -25.27
C ARG A 146 25.82 -7.57 -25.95
N TYR A 147 26.52 -6.60 -25.35
CA TYR A 147 27.81 -6.10 -25.83
C TYR A 147 28.89 -7.21 -25.87
N LYS A 148 29.01 -8.01 -24.81
CA LYS A 148 29.97 -9.15 -24.76
C LYS A 148 29.66 -10.24 -25.80
N ARG A 149 28.40 -10.47 -26.15
CA ARG A 149 27.99 -11.45 -27.19
C ARG A 149 28.29 -10.97 -28.61
N SER A 150 28.05 -9.70 -28.95
CA SER A 150 28.37 -9.15 -30.28
C SER A 150 29.87 -9.07 -30.58
N PHE A 151 30.69 -8.79 -29.54
CA PHE A 151 32.14 -8.77 -29.65
C PHE A 151 32.75 -10.17 -29.86
N ARG A 152 32.15 -11.21 -29.26
CA ARG A 152 32.53 -12.62 -29.49
C ARG A 152 32.23 -13.07 -30.92
N GLN A 153 31.17 -12.54 -31.56
CA GLN A 153 30.83 -12.84 -32.95
C GLN A 153 31.79 -12.21 -33.98
N LYS A 154 32.24 -10.95 -33.79
CA LYS A 154 33.22 -10.31 -34.70
C LYS A 154 34.60 -10.98 -34.64
N ARG A 155 35.08 -11.38 -33.46
CA ARG A 155 36.34 -12.13 -33.34
C ARG A 155 36.32 -13.50 -34.02
N GLN A 156 35.15 -14.09 -34.25
CA GLN A 156 35.00 -15.33 -35.03
C GLN A 156 35.03 -15.11 -36.54
N GLN A 157 34.91 -13.86 -37.02
CA GLN A 157 34.89 -13.50 -38.44
C GLN A 157 36.25 -13.05 -38.98
N ASP A 158 37.17 -12.61 -38.10
CA ASP A 158 38.51 -12.12 -38.44
C ASP A 158 39.64 -13.16 -38.23
N VAL A 159 39.32 -14.44 -38.01
CA VAL A 159 40.34 -15.50 -37.96
C VAL A 159 40.57 -16.00 -39.40
N PRO A 160 41.71 -15.70 -40.04
CA PRO A 160 42.00 -16.21 -41.37
C PRO A 160 42.37 -17.69 -41.27
N GLU A 161 41.81 -18.51 -42.15
CA GLU A 161 42.45 -19.79 -42.53
C GLU A 161 43.67 -19.52 -43.42
#